data_AF-A0A831K6M8-F1
#
_entry.id   AF-A0A831K6M8-F1
#
_cell.length_a   1.000
_cell.length_b   1.000
_cell.length_c   1.000
_cell.angle_alpha   90.00
_cell.angle_beta   90.00
_cell.angle_gamma   90.00
#
_symmetry.space_group_name_H-M   'P 1'
#
loop_
_entity.id
_entity.type
_entity.pdbx_description
1 polymer ?
#
loop_
_entity_poly.entity_id
_entity_poly.type
_entity_poly.pdbx_seq_one_letter_code
_entity_poly.pdbx_strand_id
1 'polypeptide(L)'
;MLNQQQVLSGCGCLDLEINPAGRVYKIGAVLDGHTFARQNCALRIRDALQDLDAFLQPADFLLGHNLLGHDLPALRLLAPGLHLLAKPAVDTLFLSPLAFPENPY
;
A
#
# COMPACT_ATOMS: atom_id res chain seq x y z
N MET A 1 -8.01 22.61 13.83
CA MET A 1 -7.14 21.42 13.89
C MET A 1 -7.68 20.43 12.87
N LEU A 2 -6.83 19.88 12.01
CA LEU A 2 -7.20 18.73 11.19
C LEU A 2 -7.36 17.52 12.12
N ASN A 3 -8.46 16.78 12.02
CA ASN A 3 -8.63 15.51 12.70
C ASN A 3 -7.96 14.38 11.90
N GLN A 4 -7.80 13.19 12.50
CA GLN A 4 -7.13 12.05 11.85
C GLN A 4 -7.80 11.66 10.53
N GLN A 5 -9.14 11.69 10.44
CA GLN A 5 -9.87 11.39 9.21
C GLN A 5 -9.59 12.41 8.10
N GLN A 6 -9.41 13.68 8.44
CA GLN A 6 -9.06 14.72 7.47
C GLN A 6 -7.63 14.58 6.96
N VAL A 7 -6.71 14.06 7.78
CA VAL A 7 -5.34 13.75 7.35
C VAL A 7 -5.29 12.51 6.46
N LEU A 8 -6.14 11.51 6.75
CA LEU A 8 -6.21 10.26 5.99
C LEU A 8 -7.11 10.32 4.75
N SER A 9 -7.90 11.38 4.59
CA SER A 9 -8.76 11.55 3.41
C SER A 9 -7.90 11.61 2.14
N GLY A 10 -8.28 10.83 1.13
CA GLY A 10 -7.50 10.71 -0.11
C GLY A 10 -6.21 9.89 0.02
N CYS A 11 -5.86 9.35 1.21
CA CYS A 11 -4.74 8.42 1.35
C CYS A 11 -5.21 6.98 1.16
N GLY A 12 -4.65 6.31 0.15
CA GLY A 12 -4.78 4.88 -0.06
C GLY A 12 -3.82 4.11 0.84
N CYS A 13 -4.31 3.57 1.94
CA CYS A 13 -3.54 2.67 2.79
C CYS A 13 -3.31 1.34 2.05
N LEU A 14 -2.09 0.83 2.03
CA LEU A 14 -1.73 -0.40 1.33
C LEU A 14 -0.80 -1.27 2.18
N ASP A 15 -1.02 -2.57 2.14
CA ASP A 15 -0.13 -3.60 2.70
C ASP A 15 -0.22 -4.89 1.87
N LEU A 16 0.93 -5.50 1.58
CA LEU A 16 1.09 -6.75 0.87
C LEU A 16 1.71 -7.82 1.76
N GLU A 17 1.17 -9.03 1.67
CA GLU A 17 1.78 -10.19 2.29
C GLU A 17 2.55 -10.96 1.24
N ILE A 18 3.88 -10.99 1.39
CA ILE A 18 4.82 -11.56 0.42
C ILE A 18 5.61 -12.69 1.07
N ASN A 19 5.65 -13.85 0.44
CA ASN A 19 6.44 -14.97 0.95
C ASN A 19 7.94 -14.82 0.60
N PRO A 20 8.86 -15.62 1.19
CA PRO A 20 10.29 -15.53 0.91
C PRO A 20 10.69 -15.78 -0.56
N ALA A 21 9.80 -16.37 -1.36
CA ALA A 21 10.00 -16.56 -2.80
C ALA A 21 9.50 -15.37 -3.64
N GLY A 22 9.12 -14.26 -3.02
CA GLY A 22 8.62 -13.06 -3.68
C GLY A 22 7.18 -13.15 -4.20
N ARG A 23 6.41 -14.16 -3.77
CA ARG A 23 5.01 -14.30 -4.17
C ARG A 23 4.09 -13.57 -3.21
N VAL A 24 3.35 -12.59 -3.73
CA VAL A 24 2.23 -11.95 -3.03
C VAL A 24 1.11 -12.97 -2.87
N TYR A 25 0.64 -13.19 -1.63
CA TYR A 25 -0.43 -14.13 -1.32
C TYR A 25 -1.62 -13.49 -0.59
N LYS A 26 -1.46 -12.29 -0.02
CA LYS A 26 -2.58 -11.43 0.41
C LYS A 26 -2.30 -9.97 0.06
N ILE A 27 -3.39 -9.24 -0.13
CA ILE A 27 -3.41 -7.80 -0.41
C ILE A 27 -4.45 -7.18 0.50
N GLY A 28 -4.09 -6.12 1.19
CA GLY A 28 -5.00 -5.28 1.95
C GLY A 28 -4.87 -3.82 1.51
N ALA A 29 -6.00 -3.14 1.32
CA ALA A 29 -5.99 -1.70 1.13
C ALA A 29 -7.24 -1.03 1.72
N VAL A 30 -7.10 0.24 2.10
CA VAL A 30 -8.20 1.08 2.60
C VAL A 30 -8.14 2.45 1.93
N LEU A 31 -9.29 2.96 1.49
CA LEU A 31 -9.42 4.31 0.94
C LEU A 31 -10.78 4.88 1.35
N ASP A 32 -10.78 6.06 2.01
CA ASP A 32 -11.98 6.78 2.45
C ASP A 32 -13.02 5.90 3.18
N GLY A 33 -12.54 4.98 4.02
CA GLY A 33 -13.39 4.07 4.81
C GLY A 33 -13.86 2.81 4.07
N HIS A 34 -13.53 2.68 2.78
CA HIS A 34 -13.75 1.44 2.02
C HIS A 34 -12.54 0.53 2.13
N THR A 35 -12.77 -0.79 2.11
CA THR A 35 -11.71 -1.80 2.23
C THR A 35 -11.65 -2.66 0.98
N PHE A 36 -10.44 -2.91 0.50
CA PHE A 36 -10.13 -3.92 -0.48
C PHE A 36 -9.30 -5.03 0.18
N ALA A 37 -9.69 -6.27 -0.07
CA ALA A 37 -8.93 -7.43 0.39
C ALA A 37 -8.93 -8.53 -0.66
N ARG A 38 -7.77 -9.17 -0.83
CA ARG A 38 -7.60 -10.41 -1.60
C ARG A 38 -6.75 -11.38 -0.81
N GLN A 39 -7.16 -12.64 -0.78
CA GLN A 39 -6.40 -13.73 -0.20
C GLN A 39 -6.16 -14.81 -1.25
N ASN A 40 -5.12 -15.62 -1.07
CA ASN A 40 -4.75 -16.72 -1.97
C ASN A 40 -4.62 -16.28 -3.44
N CYS A 41 -4.18 -15.04 -3.66
CA CYS A 41 -4.14 -14.43 -4.99
C CYS A 41 -2.94 -14.88 -5.86
N ALA A 42 -2.08 -15.77 -5.37
CA ALA A 42 -0.86 -16.19 -6.07
C ALA A 42 -1.11 -16.69 -7.51
N LEU A 43 -2.23 -17.39 -7.76
CA LEU A 43 -2.57 -17.90 -9.09
C LEU A 43 -3.21 -16.86 -10.02
N ARG A 44 -3.75 -15.77 -9.46
CA ARG A 44 -4.45 -14.69 -10.19
C ARG A 44 -3.91 -13.32 -9.78
N ILE A 45 -2.60 -13.23 -9.58
CA ILE A 45 -2.00 -12.04 -8.99
C ILE A 45 -2.17 -10.83 -9.90
N ARG A 46 -2.08 -10.98 -11.22
CA ARG A 46 -2.28 -9.87 -12.16
C ARG A 46 -3.68 -9.27 -12.05
N ASP A 47 -4.72 -10.11 -12.04
CA ASP A 47 -6.10 -9.66 -11.88
C ASP A 47 -6.29 -8.96 -10.53
N ALA A 48 -5.75 -9.54 -9.45
CA ALA A 48 -5.84 -8.94 -8.12
C ALA A 48 -5.12 -7.58 -8.02
N LEU A 49 -4.00 -7.42 -8.72
CA LEU A 49 -3.27 -6.15 -8.80
C LEU A 49 -4.01 -5.11 -9.67
N GLN A 50 -4.68 -5.53 -10.74
CA GLN A 50 -5.52 -4.63 -11.54
C GLN A 50 -6.73 -4.14 -10.74
N ASP A 51 -7.39 -5.03 -10.00
CA ASP A 51 -8.49 -4.65 -9.11
C ASP A 51 -8.01 -3.68 -8.02
N LEU A 52 -6.82 -3.91 -7.46
CA LEU A 52 -6.20 -3.02 -6.48
C LEU A 52 -5.92 -1.64 -7.07
N ASP A 53 -5.37 -1.58 -8.29
CA ASP A 53 -5.07 -0.33 -8.98
C ASP A 53 -6.33 0.49 -9.26
N ALA A 54 -7.40 -0.19 -9.68
CA ALA A 54 -8.71 0.44 -9.85
C ALA A 54 -9.28 0.94 -8.52
N PHE A 55 -9.17 0.14 -7.44
CA PHE A 55 -9.61 0.52 -6.11
C PHE A 55 -8.87 1.75 -5.56
N LEU A 56 -7.56 1.82 -5.76
CA LEU A 56 -6.71 2.93 -5.30
C LEU A 56 -6.62 4.09 -6.30
N GLN A 57 -7.29 4.00 -7.45
CA GLN A 57 -7.28 5.06 -8.46
C GLN A 57 -7.63 6.45 -7.89
N PRO A 58 -8.63 6.59 -7.00
CA PRO A 58 -9.00 7.91 -6.45
C PRO A 58 -8.02 8.45 -5.39
N ALA A 59 -7.07 7.66 -4.91
CA ALA A 59 -6.15 8.09 -3.86
C ALA A 59 -5.17 9.16 -4.38
N ASP A 60 -4.95 10.24 -3.62
CA ASP A 60 -3.91 11.23 -3.92
C ASP A 60 -2.52 10.73 -3.54
N PHE A 61 -2.44 9.98 -2.44
CA PHE A 61 -1.21 9.43 -1.87
C PHE A 61 -1.37 7.96 -1.53
N LEU A 62 -0.28 7.20 -1.59
CA LEU A 62 -0.20 5.89 -0.95
C LEU A 62 0.35 6.05 0.47
N LEU A 63 -0.20 5.30 1.41
CA LEU A 63 0.21 5.30 2.81
C LEU A 63 0.42 3.86 3.28
N GLY A 64 1.48 3.59 4.04
CA GLY A 64 1.72 2.24 4.56
C GLY A 64 3.00 2.15 5.36
N HIS A 65 3.39 0.94 5.74
CA HIS A 65 4.60 0.68 6.50
C HIS A 65 5.61 -0.07 5.65
N ASN A 66 6.77 0.54 5.41
CA ASN A 66 7.83 0.02 4.54
C ASN A 66 7.43 -0.13 3.06
N LEU A 67 6.48 0.68 2.58
CA LEU A 67 6.03 0.67 1.17
C LEU A 67 7.19 0.81 0.18
N LEU A 68 8.15 1.69 0.48
CA LEU A 68 9.26 2.00 -0.42
C LEU A 68 10.25 0.84 -0.51
N GLY A 69 10.45 0.11 0.59
CA GLY A 69 11.39 -1.00 0.71
C GLY A 69 10.79 -2.38 0.40
N HIS A 70 9.47 -2.51 0.45
CA HIS A 70 8.78 -3.80 0.40
C HIS A 70 7.72 -3.88 -0.70
N ASP A 71 6.62 -3.13 -0.56
CA ASP A 71 5.43 -3.28 -1.38
C ASP A 71 5.61 -2.75 -2.80
N LEU A 72 6.06 -1.50 -2.95
CA LEU A 72 6.22 -0.87 -4.25
C LEU A 72 7.29 -1.56 -5.12
N PRO A 73 8.45 -2.01 -4.60
CA PRO A 73 9.37 -2.86 -5.36
C PRO A 73 8.70 -4.13 -5.89
N ALA A 74 7.90 -4.83 -5.07
CA ALA A 74 7.20 -6.03 -5.50
C ALA A 74 6.15 -5.73 -6.59
N LEU A 75 5.39 -4.65 -6.45
CA LEU A 75 4.42 -4.21 -7.44
C LEU A 75 5.08 -3.83 -8.77
N ARG A 76 6.21 -3.11 -8.75
CA ARG A 76 6.99 -2.80 -9.96
C ARG A 76 7.47 -4.04 -10.70
N LEU A 77 7.87 -5.07 -9.96
CA LEU A 77 8.33 -6.34 -10.55
C LEU A 77 7.16 -7.13 -11.18
N LEU A 78 6.02 -7.19 -10.51
CA LEU A 78 4.88 -8.03 -10.92
C LEU A 78 4.00 -7.37 -11.98
N ALA A 79 3.82 -6.04 -11.88
CA ALA A 79 2.94 -5.26 -12.73
C ALA A 79 3.44 -3.80 -12.81
N PRO A 80 4.47 -3.49 -13.62
CA PRO A 80 5.05 -2.15 -13.71
C PRO A 80 4.09 -1.08 -14.28
N GLY A 81 2.98 -1.48 -14.89
CA GLY A 81 2.01 -0.59 -15.53
C GLY A 81 0.87 -0.09 -14.63
N LEU A 82 0.89 -0.38 -13.33
CA LEU A 82 -0.16 0.08 -12.41
C LEU A 82 -0.08 1.59 -12.20
N HIS A 83 -1.21 2.29 -12.26
CA HIS A 83 -1.28 3.74 -12.05
C HIS A 83 -0.87 4.15 -10.64
N LEU A 84 -1.14 3.31 -9.64
CA LEU A 84 -0.74 3.52 -8.24
C LEU A 84 0.77 3.70 -8.09
N LEU A 85 1.59 3.12 -8.97
CA LEU A 85 3.05 3.23 -8.90
C LEU A 85 3.57 4.64 -9.20
N ALA A 86 2.74 5.49 -9.81
CA ALA A 86 3.04 6.89 -10.06
C ALA A 86 2.58 7.82 -8.93
N LYS A 87 1.82 7.31 -7.94
CA LYS A 87 1.32 8.12 -6.83
C LYS A 87 2.45 8.38 -5.82
N PRO A 88 2.52 9.59 -5.23
CA PRO A 88 3.43 9.86 -4.13
C PRO A 88 3.13 8.92 -2.95
N ALA A 89 4.19 8.47 -2.26
CA ALA A 89 4.08 7.54 -1.14
C ALA A 89 4.50 8.20 0.18
N VAL A 90 3.72 7.96 1.23
CA VAL A 90 4.00 8.29 2.63
C VAL A 90 4.34 6.97 3.33
N ASP A 91 5.62 6.78 3.63
CA ASP A 91 6.11 5.56 4.26
C ASP A 91 6.32 5.79 5.76
N THR A 92 5.46 5.15 6.56
CA THR A 92 5.44 5.30 8.02
C THR A 92 6.69 4.74 8.69
N LEU A 93 7.47 3.87 8.03
CA LEU A 93 8.75 3.39 8.59
C LEU A 93 9.72 4.57 8.77
N PHE A 94 9.77 5.49 7.79
CA PHE A 94 10.61 6.69 7.85
C PHE A 94 10.05 7.77 8.79
N LEU A 95 8.74 7.76 9.03
CA LEU A 95 8.11 8.66 10.01
C LEU A 95 8.29 8.14 11.45
N SER A 96 8.55 6.85 11.62
CA SER A 96 8.64 6.23 12.94
C SER A 96 9.67 6.89 13.88
N PRO A 97 10.88 7.31 13.45
CA PRO A 97 11.84 7.96 14.34
C PRO A 97 11.42 9.38 14.75
N LEU A 98 10.59 10.04 13.94
CA LEU A 98 10.06 11.37 14.26
C LEU A 98 8.93 11.28 15.29
N ALA A 99 8.10 10.23 15.18
CA ALA A 99 6.97 10.02 16.08
C ALA A 99 7.38 9.31 17.39
N PHE A 100 8.36 8.42 17.33
CA PHE A 100 8.81 7.56 18.43
C PHE A 100 10.34 7.54 18.53
N PRO A 101 10.98 8.66 18.89
CA PRO A 101 12.44 8.79 18.84
C PRO A 101 13.19 7.82 19.75
N GLU A 102 12.59 7.38 20.87
CA GLU A 102 13.22 6.43 21.81
C GLU A 102 13.11 4.97 21.38
N ASN A 103 12.19 4.65 20.46
CA ASN A 103 11.97 3.28 19.96
C ASN A 103 11.37 3.31 18.54
N PRO A 104 12.16 3.73 17.53
CA PRO A 104 11.75 3.64 16.14
C PRO A 104 11.57 2.17 15.73
N TYR A 105 10.77 1.95 14.68
CA TYR A 105 10.59 0.62 14.08
C TYR A 105 11.83 0.17 13.30
#